data_AF-A0A5J4TBJ0-F1
#
_entry.id   AF-A0A5J4TBJ0-F1
#
_cell.length_a   1.000
_cell.length_b   1.000
_cell.length_c   1.000
_cell.angle_alpha   90.00
_cell.angle_beta   90.00
_cell.angle_gamma   90.00
#
_symmetry.space_group_name_H-M   'P 1'
#
loop_
_entity.id
_entity.type
_entity.pdbx_description
1 polymer ?
#
loop_
_entity_poly.entity_id
_entity_poly.type
_entity_poly.pdbx_seq_one_letter_code
_entity_poly.pdbx_strand_id
1 'polypeptide(L)'
;QTVADCKCLSSGDPRAGNTCPAYCIKGSTNQSCVCDTNATNFLIDQCLKEKACKYDLTNQTATDCPCLSTGDPRAGKVCPSYCTAKDTPNANCACDSNPSSQYPPSTCQFEKQYCQINSNSSVPKDSCICTGTNYPNGCKCPTDPSQLTDIPKERCDCSSWGDPRAGKGECPAYCIKGQTTSNCVCESGSTIYPTESCEKDKLCIIDLQHQTKADCPCLMKGDPRAGSICPSYCKSKAELTVNCMCELGSSLYPQAQCERDKLCIVDLIHQSTANCPCLSTNDPRGESVCKQTEIDPSDPDPTDPIIPDPSEKDPETEQEQEQGSGSKQDEDDESKKKESSSSNMIWTIFLVIGILAVAAIILILFLVSRLR
;
A
#
# COMPACT_ATOMS: atom_id res chain seq x y z
N GLN A 1 47.84 -40.53 -37.28
CA GLN A 1 47.13 -40.60 -35.99
C GLN A 1 46.08 -39.51 -36.00
N THR A 2 44.82 -39.86 -35.79
CA THR A 2 43.74 -38.89 -35.73
C THR A 2 43.65 -38.31 -34.31
N VAL A 3 42.92 -37.19 -34.13
CA VAL A 3 42.67 -36.62 -32.79
C VAL A 3 41.90 -37.60 -31.89
N ALA A 4 41.17 -38.56 -32.49
CA ALA A 4 40.49 -39.63 -31.77
C ALA A 4 41.46 -40.66 -31.17
N ASP A 5 42.64 -40.84 -31.77
CA ASP A 5 43.65 -41.80 -31.30
C ASP A 5 44.60 -41.18 -30.25
N CYS A 6 44.82 -39.85 -30.32
CA CYS A 6 45.70 -39.13 -29.39
C CYS A 6 45.24 -37.69 -29.23
N LYS A 7 44.79 -37.34 -28.00
CA LYS A 7 44.31 -36.00 -27.64
C LYS A 7 45.37 -34.94 -27.91
N CYS A 8 44.93 -33.74 -28.30
CA CYS A 8 45.81 -32.59 -28.47
C CYS A 8 46.35 -32.13 -27.11
N LEU A 9 47.63 -31.74 -27.08
CA LEU A 9 48.25 -31.18 -25.87
C LEU A 9 47.81 -29.72 -25.68
N SER A 10 47.79 -29.27 -24.42
CA SER A 10 47.44 -27.90 -24.04
C SER A 10 48.60 -26.91 -24.19
N SER A 11 49.80 -27.39 -24.51
CA SER A 11 50.98 -26.56 -24.83
C SER A 11 51.93 -27.34 -25.74
N GLY A 12 52.59 -26.66 -26.68
CA GLY A 12 53.69 -27.25 -27.47
C GLY A 12 53.32 -28.43 -28.37
N ASP A 13 52.02 -28.72 -28.59
CA ASP A 13 51.60 -29.76 -29.55
C ASP A 13 52.13 -29.44 -30.96
N PRO A 14 53.00 -30.28 -31.56
CA PRO A 14 53.57 -30.03 -32.88
C PRO A 14 52.52 -30.07 -34.01
N ARG A 15 51.29 -30.52 -33.71
CA ARG A 15 50.17 -30.58 -34.64
C ARG A 15 49.25 -29.34 -34.54
N ALA A 16 49.54 -28.39 -33.64
CA ALA A 16 48.74 -27.18 -33.45
C ALA A 16 48.66 -26.33 -34.74
N GLY A 17 47.46 -25.85 -35.07
CA GLY A 17 47.19 -25.11 -36.30
C GLY A 17 47.03 -25.96 -37.55
N ASN A 18 47.12 -27.30 -37.42
CA ASN A 18 46.84 -28.25 -38.50
C ASN A 18 45.82 -29.31 -38.02
N THR A 19 46.29 -30.43 -37.46
CA THR A 19 45.39 -31.49 -36.95
C THR A 19 44.79 -31.14 -35.58
N CYS A 20 45.49 -30.33 -34.78
CA CYS A 20 45.02 -29.79 -33.51
C CYS A 20 44.69 -28.30 -33.64
N PRO A 21 43.74 -27.76 -32.84
CA PRO A 21 43.46 -26.33 -32.85
C PRO A 21 44.71 -25.49 -32.60
N ALA A 22 44.80 -24.32 -33.24
CA ALA A 22 45.88 -23.38 -32.98
C ALA A 22 45.81 -22.82 -31.56
N TYR A 23 46.96 -22.43 -31.00
CA TYR A 23 46.98 -21.69 -29.74
C TYR A 23 46.50 -20.25 -29.96
N CYS A 24 45.81 -19.71 -28.96
CA CYS A 24 45.34 -18.34 -29.02
C CYS A 24 46.51 -17.34 -28.95
N ILE A 25 46.42 -16.28 -29.76
CA ILE A 25 47.37 -15.17 -29.76
C ILE A 25 46.67 -13.97 -29.09
N LYS A 26 47.35 -13.31 -28.15
CA LYS A 26 46.82 -12.13 -27.43
C LYS A 26 46.36 -11.06 -28.42
N GLY A 27 45.13 -10.57 -28.25
CA GLY A 27 44.50 -9.59 -29.14
C GLY A 27 44.01 -10.15 -30.49
N SER A 28 44.19 -11.44 -30.74
CA SER A 28 43.78 -12.12 -31.98
C SER A 28 43.17 -13.50 -31.69
N THR A 29 42.58 -13.68 -30.51
CA THR A 29 41.80 -14.88 -30.16
C THR A 29 40.70 -15.15 -31.18
N ASN A 30 40.44 -16.43 -31.46
CA ASN A 30 39.28 -16.92 -32.22
C ASN A 30 38.51 -17.97 -31.40
N GLN A 31 37.28 -18.30 -31.77
CA GLN A 31 36.45 -19.20 -30.96
C GLN A 31 37.06 -20.61 -30.84
N SER A 32 37.73 -21.07 -31.90
CA SER A 32 38.35 -22.40 -32.00
C SER A 32 39.74 -22.52 -31.36
N CYS A 33 40.44 -21.43 -31.05
CA CYS A 33 41.80 -21.51 -30.53
C CYS A 33 41.83 -22.02 -29.09
N VAL A 34 42.94 -22.65 -28.69
CA VAL A 34 43.13 -23.20 -27.33
C VAL A 34 44.06 -22.28 -26.54
N CYS A 35 43.74 -22.03 -25.27
CA CYS A 35 44.59 -21.26 -24.37
C CYS A 35 45.76 -22.12 -23.89
N ASP A 36 46.99 -21.66 -24.17
CA ASP A 36 48.21 -22.37 -23.80
C ASP A 36 48.48 -22.24 -22.29
N THR A 37 48.57 -23.38 -21.60
CA THR A 37 48.81 -23.45 -20.15
C THR A 37 50.22 -22.99 -19.74
N ASN A 38 51.17 -22.99 -20.66
CA ASN A 38 52.59 -22.68 -20.41
C ASN A 38 53.04 -21.37 -21.09
N ALA A 39 52.12 -20.61 -21.70
CA ALA A 39 52.45 -19.33 -22.32
C ALA A 39 52.84 -18.27 -21.28
N THR A 40 54.09 -17.81 -21.33
CA THR A 40 54.61 -16.77 -20.43
C THR A 40 54.09 -15.37 -20.74
N ASN A 41 53.71 -15.10 -21.99
CA ASN A 41 53.28 -13.77 -22.46
C ASN A 41 51.76 -13.62 -22.60
N PHE A 42 51.00 -14.71 -22.45
CA PHE A 42 49.54 -14.71 -22.52
C PHE A 42 49.00 -15.80 -21.59
N LEU A 43 48.98 -15.47 -20.30
CA LEU A 43 48.58 -16.40 -19.24
C LEU A 43 47.19 -16.98 -19.52
N ILE A 44 46.97 -18.22 -19.11
CA ILE A 44 45.71 -18.94 -19.36
C ILE A 44 44.47 -18.15 -18.93
N ASP A 45 44.49 -17.52 -17.76
CA ASP A 45 43.37 -16.73 -17.26
C ASP A 45 43.11 -15.48 -18.13
N GLN A 46 44.17 -14.84 -18.64
CA GLN A 46 44.05 -13.72 -19.57
C GLN A 46 43.45 -14.19 -20.90
N CYS A 47 43.85 -15.37 -21.37
CA CYS A 47 43.32 -15.96 -22.61
C CYS A 47 41.86 -16.36 -22.49
N LEU A 48 41.47 -17.04 -21.41
CA LEU A 48 40.09 -17.42 -21.17
C LEU A 48 39.20 -16.19 -21.03
N LYS A 49 39.67 -15.16 -20.31
CA LYS A 49 38.99 -13.88 -20.18
C LYS A 49 38.81 -13.17 -21.53
N GLU A 50 39.86 -13.09 -22.34
CA GLU A 50 39.76 -12.50 -23.69
C GLU A 50 38.76 -13.25 -24.58
N LYS A 51 38.77 -14.60 -24.56
CA LYS A 51 37.78 -15.41 -25.29
C LYS A 51 36.36 -15.17 -24.78
N ALA A 52 36.15 -15.13 -23.47
CA ALA A 52 34.84 -14.91 -22.87
C ALA A 52 34.28 -13.53 -23.25
N CYS A 53 35.08 -12.48 -23.13
CA CYS A 53 34.66 -11.12 -23.52
C CYS A 53 34.39 -10.97 -25.03
N LYS A 54 35.02 -11.79 -25.87
CA LYS A 54 34.86 -11.70 -27.33
C LYS A 54 33.72 -12.56 -27.88
N TYR A 55 33.47 -13.72 -27.26
CA TYR A 55 32.58 -14.75 -27.82
C TYR A 55 31.40 -15.14 -26.92
N ASP A 56 31.42 -14.76 -25.65
CA ASP A 56 30.37 -15.09 -24.68
C ASP A 56 30.00 -13.85 -23.84
N LEU A 57 30.07 -12.67 -24.47
CA LEU A 57 29.96 -11.39 -23.78
C LEU A 57 28.67 -11.27 -22.95
N THR A 58 27.54 -11.81 -23.44
CA THR A 58 26.22 -11.75 -22.78
C THR A 58 26.19 -12.32 -21.37
N ASN A 59 27.07 -13.27 -21.06
CA ASN A 59 27.13 -13.96 -19.77
C ASN A 59 28.21 -13.40 -18.84
N GLN A 60 28.85 -12.29 -19.22
CA GLN A 60 29.96 -11.70 -18.46
C GLN A 60 29.54 -10.46 -17.68
N THR A 61 30.18 -10.22 -16.55
CA THR A 61 30.01 -9.01 -15.75
C THR A 61 30.72 -7.80 -16.39
N ALA A 62 30.35 -6.58 -16.00
CA ALA A 62 31.05 -5.37 -16.44
C ALA A 62 32.46 -5.24 -15.84
N THR A 63 32.72 -5.91 -14.71
CA THR A 63 34.04 -5.97 -14.06
C THR A 63 34.99 -6.90 -14.79
N ASP A 64 34.48 -8.03 -15.27
CA ASP A 64 35.26 -8.99 -16.04
C ASP A 64 35.45 -8.51 -17.47
N CYS A 65 34.38 -8.09 -18.13
CA CYS A 65 34.42 -7.60 -19.50
C CYS A 65 33.86 -6.18 -19.55
N PRO A 66 34.72 -5.15 -19.76
CA PRO A 66 34.27 -3.78 -19.91
C PRO A 66 33.13 -3.65 -20.90
N CYS A 67 32.19 -2.76 -20.63
CA CYS A 67 31.06 -2.52 -21.51
C CYS A 67 31.53 -2.01 -22.88
N LEU A 68 30.95 -2.52 -23.95
CA LEU A 68 31.23 -2.03 -25.29
C LEU A 68 30.71 -0.59 -25.44
N SER A 69 31.42 0.19 -26.24
CA SER A 69 31.06 1.58 -26.53
C SER A 69 29.87 1.71 -27.49
N THR A 70 29.50 0.64 -28.19
CA THR A 70 28.36 0.55 -29.11
C THR A 70 27.77 -0.86 -29.04
N GLY A 71 26.45 -0.97 -29.01
CA GLY A 71 25.73 -2.23 -29.20
C GLY A 71 26.07 -3.33 -28.20
N ASP A 72 26.50 -3.00 -26.98
CA ASP A 72 26.72 -4.03 -25.95
C ASP A 72 25.41 -4.78 -25.67
N PRO A 73 25.35 -6.11 -25.87
CA PRO A 73 24.12 -6.87 -25.67
C PRO A 73 23.68 -6.91 -24.19
N ARG A 74 24.52 -6.42 -23.27
CA ARG A 74 24.24 -6.28 -21.85
C ARG A 74 23.78 -4.87 -21.44
N ALA A 75 23.67 -3.93 -22.39
CA ALA A 75 23.21 -2.57 -22.12
C ALA A 75 21.81 -2.57 -21.49
N GLY A 76 21.63 -1.76 -20.44
CA GLY A 76 20.41 -1.72 -19.63
C GLY A 76 20.26 -2.85 -18.62
N LYS A 77 21.25 -3.75 -18.51
CA LYS A 77 21.32 -4.81 -17.48
C LYS A 77 22.53 -4.58 -16.59
N VAL A 78 23.65 -5.25 -16.89
CA VAL A 78 24.91 -5.08 -16.15
C VAL A 78 25.75 -3.92 -16.71
N CYS A 79 25.44 -3.44 -17.92
CA CYS A 79 26.03 -2.25 -18.50
C CYS A 79 25.02 -1.11 -18.56
N PRO A 80 25.45 0.15 -18.46
CA PRO A 80 24.63 1.32 -18.75
C PRO A 80 23.84 1.17 -20.06
N SER A 81 22.59 1.64 -20.08
CA SER A 81 21.84 1.81 -21.33
C SER A 81 22.48 2.91 -22.17
N TYR A 82 22.36 2.84 -23.50
CA TYR A 82 22.76 3.94 -24.36
C TYR A 82 21.74 5.08 -24.29
N CYS A 83 22.21 6.32 -24.32
CA CYS A 83 21.35 7.49 -24.41
C CYS A 83 20.68 7.50 -25.79
N THR A 84 19.35 7.56 -25.86
CA THR A 84 18.59 7.47 -27.12
C THR A 84 18.11 8.82 -27.65
N ALA A 85 18.00 9.84 -26.79
CA ALA A 85 17.59 11.19 -27.17
C ALA A 85 17.98 12.23 -26.10
N LYS A 86 17.81 13.50 -26.47
CA LYS A 86 18.00 14.69 -25.62
C LYS A 86 17.16 14.69 -24.33
N ASP A 87 15.95 14.13 -24.39
CA ASP A 87 14.98 14.16 -23.26
C ASP A 87 15.06 12.92 -22.35
N THR A 88 16.05 12.05 -22.59
CA THR A 88 16.29 10.77 -21.90
C THR A 88 17.72 10.52 -21.40
N PRO A 89 18.57 11.53 -21.10
CA PRO A 89 19.74 11.26 -20.27
C PRO A 89 19.31 11.32 -18.80
N ASN A 90 19.19 10.17 -18.14
CA ASN A 90 19.66 10.12 -16.77
C ASN A 90 21.20 10.17 -16.84
N ALA A 91 21.88 10.71 -15.82
CA ALA A 91 23.35 10.78 -15.79
C ALA A 91 24.03 9.39 -16.03
N ASN A 92 23.25 8.32 -15.88
CA ASN A 92 23.68 6.93 -15.90
C ASN A 92 23.70 6.29 -17.30
N CYS A 93 23.21 6.93 -18.35
CA CYS A 93 23.31 6.37 -19.71
C CYS A 93 24.70 6.61 -20.34
N ALA A 94 25.15 5.71 -21.20
CA ALA A 94 26.39 5.86 -21.97
C ALA A 94 26.13 6.49 -23.35
N CYS A 95 27.02 7.35 -23.82
CA CYS A 95 26.95 7.86 -25.19
C CYS A 95 27.48 6.78 -26.15
N ASP A 96 26.63 6.35 -27.09
CA ASP A 96 27.01 5.41 -28.14
C ASP A 96 28.11 6.02 -29.01
N SER A 97 29.23 5.31 -29.17
CA SER A 97 30.36 5.77 -30.00
C SER A 97 30.14 5.64 -31.51
N ASN A 98 29.01 5.05 -31.94
CA ASN A 98 28.62 4.98 -33.34
C ASN A 98 28.26 6.37 -33.88
N PRO A 99 28.99 6.90 -34.89
CA PRO A 99 28.70 8.22 -35.48
C PRO A 99 27.31 8.32 -36.14
N SER A 100 26.71 7.18 -36.51
CA SER A 100 25.39 7.09 -37.14
C SER A 100 24.29 6.69 -36.16
N SER A 101 24.53 6.73 -34.86
CA SER A 101 23.49 6.50 -33.86
C SER A 101 22.39 7.56 -33.96
N GLN A 102 21.19 7.23 -33.50
CA GLN A 102 20.06 8.18 -33.42
C GLN A 102 20.41 9.43 -32.62
N TYR A 103 21.36 9.31 -31.68
CA TYR A 103 21.85 10.38 -30.86
C TYR A 103 23.39 10.45 -30.94
N PRO A 104 23.94 11.25 -31.88
CA PRO A 104 25.35 11.22 -32.22
C PRO A 104 26.27 11.42 -31.00
N PRO A 105 27.41 10.71 -30.92
CA PRO A 105 28.28 10.72 -29.74
C PRO A 105 28.72 12.14 -29.32
N SER A 106 29.06 13.02 -30.27
CA SER A 106 29.48 14.39 -29.98
C SER A 106 28.36 15.21 -29.35
N THR A 107 27.14 15.14 -29.91
CA THR A 107 25.95 15.79 -29.36
C THR A 107 25.63 15.23 -27.99
N CYS A 108 25.65 13.90 -27.83
CA CYS A 108 25.41 13.24 -26.55
C CYS A 108 26.37 13.70 -25.46
N GLN A 109 27.68 13.72 -25.74
CA GLN A 109 28.67 14.15 -24.75
C GLN A 109 28.52 15.63 -24.38
N PHE A 110 28.26 16.48 -25.38
CA PHE A 110 28.02 17.90 -25.15
C PHE A 110 26.77 18.13 -24.29
N GLU A 111 25.63 17.49 -24.60
CA GLU A 111 24.40 17.71 -23.85
C GLU A 111 24.42 17.01 -22.47
N LYS A 112 25.15 15.89 -22.33
CA LYS A 112 25.33 15.20 -21.04
C LYS A 112 25.98 16.09 -19.97
N GLN A 113 26.77 17.09 -20.37
CA GLN A 113 27.35 18.05 -19.43
C GLN A 113 26.29 18.85 -18.65
N TYR A 114 25.07 19.02 -19.20
CA TYR A 114 23.97 19.69 -18.50
C TYR A 114 23.52 18.93 -17.26
N CYS A 115 23.75 17.62 -17.18
CA CYS A 115 23.45 16.78 -16.02
C CYS A 115 24.44 16.97 -14.86
N GLN A 116 25.55 17.69 -15.07
CA GLN A 116 26.57 17.96 -14.06
C GLN A 116 26.52 19.39 -13.52
N ILE A 117 25.58 20.18 -14.04
CA ILE A 117 25.40 21.57 -13.63
C ILE A 117 24.72 21.62 -12.25
N ASN A 118 25.25 22.49 -11.38
CA ASN A 118 24.76 22.63 -10.01
C ASN A 118 23.31 23.16 -9.94
N SER A 119 22.65 22.91 -8.80
CA SER A 119 21.25 23.27 -8.54
C SER A 119 20.92 24.78 -8.56
N ASN A 120 21.93 25.65 -8.47
CA ASN A 120 21.76 27.10 -8.48
C ASN A 120 21.91 27.72 -9.88
N SER A 121 22.15 26.90 -10.90
CA SER A 121 22.34 27.33 -12.28
C SER A 121 21.10 27.03 -13.13
N SER A 122 21.21 27.29 -14.43
CA SER A 122 20.15 27.02 -15.41
C SER A 122 20.68 26.19 -16.57
N VAL A 123 19.83 25.33 -17.10
CA VAL A 123 20.08 24.50 -18.28
C VAL A 123 18.95 24.68 -19.29
N PRO A 124 19.14 24.31 -20.57
CA PRO A 124 18.03 24.27 -21.52
C PRO A 124 16.90 23.38 -20.99
N LYS A 125 15.66 23.75 -21.30
CA LYS A 125 14.47 23.02 -20.83
C LYS A 125 14.56 21.53 -21.20
N ASP A 126 14.30 20.69 -20.21
CA ASP A 126 14.26 19.23 -20.26
C ASP A 126 15.55 18.53 -20.70
N SER A 127 16.68 19.24 -20.66
CA SER A 127 17.99 18.73 -21.10
C SER A 127 18.67 17.74 -20.15
N CYS A 128 18.22 17.64 -18.90
CA CYS A 128 18.69 16.67 -17.91
C CYS A 128 17.57 16.32 -16.93
N ILE A 129 17.59 15.11 -16.37
CA ILE A 129 16.64 14.73 -15.31
C ILE A 129 17.12 15.28 -13.97
N CYS A 130 16.24 15.97 -13.24
CA CYS A 130 16.53 16.45 -11.89
C CYS A 130 16.79 15.27 -10.94
N THR A 131 17.72 15.44 -10.02
CA THR A 131 18.03 14.47 -8.96
C THR A 131 18.06 15.19 -7.61
N GLY A 132 17.96 14.47 -6.49
CA GLY A 132 18.04 15.07 -5.15
C GLY A 132 19.32 15.88 -4.87
N THR A 133 20.39 15.67 -5.64
CA THR A 133 21.65 16.43 -5.50
C THR A 133 21.90 17.45 -6.60
N ASN A 134 21.24 17.34 -7.76
CA ASN A 134 21.42 18.23 -8.92
C ASN A 134 20.08 18.51 -9.58
N TYR A 135 19.58 19.74 -9.39
CA TYR A 135 18.28 20.20 -9.89
C TYR A 135 18.36 21.64 -10.47
N PRO A 136 19.17 21.88 -11.51
CA PRO A 136 19.27 23.21 -12.13
C PRO A 136 17.93 23.66 -12.71
N ASN A 137 17.72 24.97 -12.83
CA ASN A 137 16.51 25.49 -13.47
C ASN A 137 16.42 25.00 -14.91
N GLY A 138 15.27 24.44 -15.29
CA GLY A 138 15.06 23.86 -16.61
C GLY A 138 15.29 22.35 -16.71
N CYS A 139 15.76 21.68 -15.65
CA CYS A 139 15.79 20.21 -15.63
C CYS A 139 14.38 19.61 -15.73
N LYS A 140 14.30 18.39 -16.27
CA LYS A 140 13.09 17.59 -16.38
C LYS A 140 12.86 16.86 -15.07
N CYS A 141 11.66 16.97 -14.52
CA CYS A 141 11.31 16.26 -13.30
C CYS A 141 11.20 14.74 -13.55
N PRO A 142 11.70 13.90 -12.62
CA PRO A 142 11.45 12.47 -12.64
C PRO A 142 9.95 12.16 -12.70
N THR A 143 9.59 11.13 -13.47
CA THR A 143 8.21 10.62 -13.51
C THR A 143 7.92 9.61 -12.41
N ASP A 144 8.96 8.95 -11.89
CA ASP A 144 8.86 8.08 -10.73
C ASP A 144 8.84 8.96 -9.46
N PRO A 145 7.74 8.98 -8.68
CA PRO A 145 7.63 9.83 -7.50
C PRO A 145 8.74 9.57 -6.47
N SER A 146 9.24 8.33 -6.36
CA SER A 146 10.30 8.00 -5.40
C SER A 146 11.59 8.80 -5.62
N GLN A 147 11.82 9.25 -6.87
CA GLN A 147 12.99 10.03 -7.28
C GLN A 147 12.84 11.54 -6.99
N LEU A 148 11.67 11.99 -6.52
CA LEU A 148 11.44 13.38 -6.12
C LEU A 148 12.01 13.71 -4.73
N THR A 149 12.54 12.71 -4.02
CA THR A 149 13.21 12.90 -2.73
C THR A 149 14.34 13.93 -2.85
N ASP A 150 14.39 14.89 -1.94
CA ASP A 150 15.35 16.01 -1.88
C ASP A 150 15.34 16.96 -3.08
N ILE A 151 14.34 16.88 -3.97
CA ILE A 151 14.12 17.86 -5.04
C ILE A 151 13.09 18.89 -4.56
N PRO A 152 13.43 20.19 -4.45
CA PRO A 152 12.48 21.20 -3.98
C PRO A 152 11.26 21.34 -4.88
N LYS A 153 10.10 21.68 -4.29
CA LYS A 153 8.84 21.87 -5.04
C LYS A 153 8.93 22.99 -6.09
N GLU A 154 9.77 23.99 -5.86
CA GLU A 154 10.00 25.10 -6.79
C GLU A 154 10.76 24.68 -8.06
N ARG A 155 11.29 23.45 -8.08
CA ARG A 155 11.92 22.84 -9.26
C ARG A 155 11.01 21.81 -9.89
N CYS A 156 10.40 20.97 -9.07
CA CYS A 156 9.47 19.95 -9.49
C CYS A 156 8.21 20.01 -8.66
N ASP A 157 7.10 20.35 -9.31
CA ASP A 157 5.78 20.37 -8.69
C ASP A 157 5.48 19.07 -7.93
N CYS A 158 4.62 19.18 -6.93
CA CYS A 158 4.18 18.02 -6.16
C CYS A 158 3.48 17.01 -7.08
N SER A 159 3.91 15.75 -7.00
CA SER A 159 3.23 14.67 -7.70
C SER A 159 1.81 14.51 -7.17
N SER A 160 0.89 14.13 -8.05
CA SER A 160 -0.49 13.84 -7.68
C SER A 160 -0.66 12.43 -7.07
N TRP A 161 0.39 11.61 -7.09
CA TRP A 161 0.42 10.28 -6.50
C TRP A 161 1.81 9.97 -5.92
N GLY A 162 1.84 9.39 -4.71
CA GLY A 162 3.06 8.85 -4.11
C GLY A 162 4.22 9.82 -3.90
N ASP A 163 4.00 11.15 -3.85
CA ASP A 163 5.09 12.10 -3.64
C ASP A 163 5.75 11.90 -2.26
N PRO A 164 7.05 11.60 -2.17
CA PRO A 164 7.76 11.38 -0.90
C PRO A 164 7.85 12.64 -0.03
N ARG A 165 7.55 13.83 -0.60
CA ARG A 165 7.54 15.13 0.08
C ARG A 165 6.15 15.48 0.65
N ALA A 166 5.11 14.71 0.32
CA ALA A 166 3.74 14.94 0.79
C ALA A 166 3.64 14.89 2.33
N GLY A 167 2.96 15.89 2.92
CA GLY A 167 2.74 15.98 4.36
C GLY A 167 3.95 16.41 5.19
N LYS A 168 5.09 16.71 4.54
CA LYS A 168 6.33 17.17 5.21
C LYS A 168 6.54 18.69 5.13
N GLY A 169 5.53 19.44 4.68
CA GLY A 169 5.56 20.91 4.56
C GLY A 169 5.95 21.42 3.17
N GLU A 170 6.61 20.60 2.36
CA GLU A 170 6.90 20.92 0.96
C GLU A 170 5.66 20.70 0.08
N CYS A 171 5.07 19.51 0.18
CA CYS A 171 3.85 19.14 -0.54
C CYS A 171 2.68 18.92 0.42
N PRO A 172 1.43 19.24 0.00
CA PRO A 172 0.24 18.90 0.78
C PRO A 172 0.18 17.40 1.11
N ALA A 173 -0.41 17.06 2.26
CA ALA A 173 -0.65 15.66 2.59
C ALA A 173 -1.77 15.09 1.70
N TYR A 174 -1.69 13.81 1.35
CA TYR A 174 -2.80 13.14 0.69
C TYR A 174 -3.94 12.85 1.68
N CYS A 175 -5.16 12.88 1.18
CA CYS A 175 -6.32 12.53 1.98
C CYS A 175 -6.34 11.04 2.31
N ILE A 176 -6.72 10.70 3.54
CA ILE A 176 -6.88 9.33 4.02
C ILE A 176 -8.36 9.09 4.25
N LYS A 177 -8.91 8.02 3.68
CA LYS A 177 -10.33 7.68 3.82
C LYS A 177 -10.73 7.56 5.30
N GLY A 178 -11.77 8.30 5.69
CA GLY A 178 -12.24 8.39 7.09
C GLY A 178 -11.45 9.37 7.98
N GLN A 179 -10.36 9.95 7.48
CA GLN A 179 -9.57 10.99 8.15
C GLN A 179 -9.33 12.19 7.22
N THR A 180 -10.22 12.40 6.26
CA THR A 180 -10.15 13.51 5.30
C THR A 180 -10.17 14.83 6.05
N THR A 181 -9.38 15.79 5.58
CA THR A 181 -9.32 17.15 6.13
C THR A 181 -9.53 18.16 5.01
N SER A 182 -9.83 19.42 5.35
CA SER A 182 -10.00 20.47 4.34
C SER A 182 -8.74 20.72 3.50
N ASN A 183 -7.56 20.43 4.04
CA ASN A 183 -6.27 20.83 3.47
C ASN A 183 -5.53 19.68 2.78
N CYS A 184 -6.05 18.46 2.84
CA CYS A 184 -5.44 17.34 2.14
C CYS A 184 -5.76 17.38 0.63
N VAL A 185 -4.95 16.70 -0.17
CA VAL A 185 -5.12 16.57 -1.62
C VAL A 185 -5.58 15.17 -1.98
N CYS A 186 -6.56 15.07 -2.88
CA CYS A 186 -7.05 13.79 -3.38
C CYS A 186 -6.06 13.21 -4.39
N GLU A 187 -5.57 12.02 -4.09
CA GLU A 187 -4.55 11.35 -4.89
C GLU A 187 -5.13 10.88 -6.23
N SER A 188 -4.39 11.11 -7.33
CA SER A 188 -4.80 10.65 -8.65
C SER A 188 -4.50 9.15 -8.81
N GLY A 189 -5.45 8.38 -9.36
CA GLY A 189 -5.24 6.95 -9.62
C GLY A 189 -5.21 6.05 -8.37
N SER A 190 -5.53 6.56 -7.19
CA SER A 190 -5.66 5.73 -5.98
C SER A 190 -6.78 4.70 -6.13
N THR A 191 -6.45 3.43 -5.92
CA THR A 191 -7.43 2.33 -5.96
C THR A 191 -8.20 2.19 -4.65
N ILE A 192 -7.61 2.62 -3.54
CA ILE A 192 -8.18 2.48 -2.19
C ILE A 192 -9.09 3.65 -1.87
N TYR A 193 -8.68 4.86 -2.26
CA TYR A 193 -9.46 6.07 -2.07
C TYR A 193 -9.56 6.86 -3.38
N PRO A 194 -10.43 6.41 -4.30
CA PRO A 194 -10.56 7.02 -5.62
C PRO A 194 -10.82 8.52 -5.52
N THR A 195 -10.22 9.29 -6.43
CA THR A 195 -10.27 10.76 -6.43
C THR A 195 -11.70 11.29 -6.34
N GLU A 196 -12.66 10.70 -7.06
CA GLU A 196 -14.07 11.12 -7.00
C GLU A 196 -14.68 10.94 -5.61
N SER A 197 -14.41 9.80 -4.95
CA SER A 197 -14.88 9.56 -3.58
C SER A 197 -14.23 10.52 -2.59
N CYS A 198 -12.93 10.77 -2.78
CA CYS A 198 -12.18 11.70 -1.94
C CYS A 198 -12.70 13.14 -2.04
N GLU A 199 -12.95 13.64 -3.23
CA GLU A 199 -13.46 15.00 -3.41
C GLU A 199 -14.88 15.14 -2.82
N LYS A 200 -15.73 14.11 -2.95
CA LYS A 200 -17.05 14.10 -2.30
C LYS A 200 -16.95 14.17 -0.78
N ASP A 201 -16.13 13.30 -0.18
CA ASP A 201 -15.91 13.31 1.27
C ASP A 201 -15.33 14.66 1.74
N LYS A 202 -14.46 15.28 0.94
CA LYS A 202 -13.87 16.59 1.23
C LYS A 202 -14.94 17.68 1.22
N LEU A 203 -15.88 17.66 0.27
CA LEU A 203 -17.04 18.57 0.26
C LEU A 203 -17.92 18.41 1.48
N CYS A 204 -18.07 17.20 2.03
CA CYS A 204 -18.78 16.98 3.29
C CYS A 204 -18.13 17.68 4.50
N ILE A 205 -16.87 18.10 4.38
CA ILE A 205 -16.13 18.82 5.42
C ILE A 205 -16.16 20.33 5.17
N ILE A 206 -15.88 20.75 3.94
CA ILE A 206 -15.68 22.19 3.63
C ILE A 206 -16.96 22.91 3.23
N ASP A 207 -17.95 22.20 2.69
CA ASP A 207 -19.15 22.81 2.12
C ASP A 207 -20.40 21.97 2.34
N LEU A 208 -20.53 21.44 3.57
CA LEU A 208 -21.60 20.53 3.95
C LEU A 208 -23.00 21.07 3.61
N GLN A 209 -23.23 22.38 3.77
CA GLN A 209 -24.54 23.02 3.59
C GLN A 209 -25.12 22.90 2.17
N HIS A 210 -24.26 22.75 1.15
CA HIS A 210 -24.69 22.61 -0.25
C HIS A 210 -24.72 21.16 -0.72
N GLN A 211 -24.45 20.19 0.16
CA GLN A 211 -24.42 18.78 -0.19
C GLN A 211 -25.75 18.08 0.04
N THR A 212 -26.02 17.05 -0.76
CA THR A 212 -27.20 16.20 -0.59
C THR A 212 -26.99 15.19 0.54
N LYS A 213 -28.09 14.56 1.00
CA LYS A 213 -28.03 13.43 1.95
C LYS A 213 -27.37 12.19 1.33
N ALA A 214 -27.44 12.02 0.02
CA ALA A 214 -26.86 10.87 -0.67
C ALA A 214 -25.33 10.95 -0.71
N ASP A 215 -24.79 12.15 -0.91
CA ASP A 215 -23.34 12.39 -0.95
C ASP A 215 -22.76 12.53 0.46
N CYS A 216 -23.45 13.26 1.34
CA CYS A 216 -23.02 13.52 2.71
C CYS A 216 -24.12 13.15 3.70
N PRO A 217 -23.98 12.05 4.46
CA PRO A 217 -24.92 11.68 5.51
C PRO A 217 -25.16 12.83 6.50
N CYS A 218 -26.37 12.89 7.06
CA CYS A 218 -26.71 13.91 8.06
C CYS A 218 -25.88 13.72 9.32
N LEU A 219 -25.25 14.78 9.81
CA LEU A 219 -24.50 14.74 11.06
C LEU A 219 -25.46 14.60 12.23
N MET A 220 -25.05 13.86 13.27
CA MET A 220 -25.84 13.72 14.50
C MET A 220 -25.78 14.96 15.40
N LYS A 221 -24.98 15.97 15.04
CA LYS A 221 -24.80 17.20 15.81
C LYS A 221 -24.53 18.37 14.87
N GLY A 222 -25.25 19.48 15.06
CA GLY A 222 -24.96 20.74 14.39
C GLY A 222 -24.95 20.72 12.85
N ASP A 223 -25.56 19.71 12.20
CA ASP A 223 -25.69 19.70 10.73
C ASP A 223 -26.42 20.98 10.27
N PRO A 224 -25.78 21.84 9.44
CA PRO A 224 -26.37 23.10 8.98
C PRO A 224 -27.60 22.88 8.09
N ARG A 225 -27.81 21.66 7.59
CA ARG A 225 -28.96 21.28 6.75
C ARG A 225 -30.13 20.72 7.56
N ALA A 226 -30.04 20.67 8.89
CA ALA A 226 -31.10 20.15 9.75
C ALA A 226 -32.39 20.97 9.61
N GLY A 227 -33.51 20.29 9.36
CA GLY A 227 -34.82 20.90 9.13
C GLY A 227 -35.13 21.23 7.66
N SER A 228 -34.17 21.07 6.75
CA SER A 228 -34.39 21.19 5.30
C SER A 228 -34.08 19.87 4.60
N ILE A 229 -32.81 19.63 4.24
CA ILE A 229 -32.35 18.41 3.57
C ILE A 229 -32.26 17.26 4.58
N CYS A 230 -31.83 17.56 5.80
CA CYS A 230 -31.72 16.60 6.90
C CYS A 230 -32.90 16.74 7.86
N PRO A 231 -33.27 15.66 8.57
CA PRO A 231 -34.22 15.78 9.67
C PRO A 231 -33.82 16.85 10.67
N SER A 232 -34.80 17.58 11.19
CA SER A 232 -34.57 18.50 12.31
C SER A 232 -34.19 17.72 13.58
N TYR A 233 -33.48 18.37 14.48
CA TYR A 233 -33.21 17.79 15.79
C TYR A 233 -34.46 17.85 16.68
N CYS A 234 -34.68 16.78 17.43
CA CYS A 234 -35.71 16.76 18.46
C CYS A 234 -35.32 17.71 19.59
N LYS A 235 -36.18 18.67 19.92
CA LYS A 235 -35.88 19.71 20.93
C LYS A 235 -36.32 19.34 22.35
N SER A 236 -37.41 18.57 22.45
CA SER A 236 -37.99 18.15 23.73
C SER A 236 -38.94 16.96 23.50
N LYS A 237 -39.40 16.33 24.59
CA LYS A 237 -40.42 15.29 24.55
C LYS A 237 -41.76 15.79 23.98
N ALA A 238 -42.12 17.05 24.22
CA ALA A 238 -43.38 17.63 23.76
C ALA A 238 -43.40 17.89 22.25
N GLU A 239 -42.23 18.18 21.65
CA GLU A 239 -42.07 18.42 20.21
C GLU A 239 -41.54 17.18 19.47
N LEU A 240 -41.53 16.02 20.13
CA LEU A 240 -40.96 14.81 19.57
C LEU A 240 -41.82 14.28 18.42
N THR A 241 -41.17 13.98 17.29
CA THR A 241 -41.81 13.38 16.11
C THR A 241 -41.03 12.15 15.67
N VAL A 242 -41.67 11.27 14.90
CA VAL A 242 -41.00 10.06 14.35
C VAL A 242 -39.82 10.45 13.44
N ASN A 243 -39.90 11.62 12.82
CA ASN A 243 -38.97 12.06 11.79
C ASN A 243 -37.77 12.83 12.34
N CYS A 244 -37.86 13.47 13.51
CA CYS A 244 -36.73 14.23 14.06
C CYS A 244 -35.59 13.30 14.52
N MET A 245 -34.38 13.85 14.62
CA MET A 245 -33.16 13.14 15.00
C MET A 245 -32.73 13.50 16.43
N CYS A 246 -32.28 12.50 17.20
CA CYS A 246 -31.74 12.74 18.54
C CYS A 246 -30.31 13.26 18.44
N GLU A 247 -30.08 14.49 18.90
CA GLU A 247 -28.80 15.17 18.75
C GLU A 247 -27.75 14.65 19.73
N LEU A 248 -26.54 14.34 19.22
CA LEU A 248 -25.41 13.90 20.02
C LEU A 248 -24.90 15.04 20.92
N GLY A 249 -24.91 14.80 22.23
CA GLY A 249 -24.42 15.75 23.23
C GLY A 249 -25.31 16.98 23.46
N SER A 250 -26.60 16.91 23.12
CA SER A 250 -27.57 17.95 23.47
C SER A 250 -27.70 18.09 24.99
N SER A 251 -27.61 19.32 25.49
CA SER A 251 -27.83 19.65 26.90
C SER A 251 -29.32 19.79 27.25
N LEU A 252 -30.15 20.13 26.26
CA LEU A 252 -31.58 20.38 26.45
C LEU A 252 -32.39 19.09 26.43
N TYR A 253 -32.03 18.19 25.52
CA TYR A 253 -32.71 16.91 25.37
C TYR A 253 -31.66 15.82 25.14
N PRO A 254 -31.09 15.27 26.24
CA PRO A 254 -30.00 14.31 26.16
C PRO A 254 -30.33 13.15 25.23
N GLN A 255 -29.36 12.75 24.40
CA GLN A 255 -29.59 11.77 23.34
C GLN A 255 -30.27 10.49 23.84
N ALA A 256 -29.78 9.91 24.95
CA ALA A 256 -30.37 8.70 25.53
C ALA A 256 -31.81 8.91 26.03
N GLN A 257 -32.17 10.12 26.48
CA GLN A 257 -33.54 10.45 26.82
C GLN A 257 -34.41 10.55 25.56
N CYS A 258 -33.92 11.26 24.53
CA CYS A 258 -34.60 11.40 23.26
C CYS A 258 -34.87 10.06 22.57
N GLU A 259 -33.88 9.17 22.51
CA GLU A 259 -34.01 7.86 21.88
C GLU A 259 -35.03 6.99 22.61
N ARG A 260 -35.00 6.99 23.95
CA ARG A 260 -36.00 6.28 24.77
C ARG A 260 -37.41 6.82 24.52
N ASP A 261 -37.60 8.13 24.60
CA ASP A 261 -38.90 8.75 24.35
C ASP A 261 -39.38 8.49 22.91
N LYS A 262 -38.46 8.38 21.95
CA LYS A 262 -38.80 8.09 20.54
C LYS A 262 -39.29 6.67 20.34
N LEU A 263 -38.72 5.70 21.06
CA LEU A 263 -39.23 4.31 21.09
C LEU A 263 -40.68 4.25 21.59
N CYS A 264 -41.08 5.12 22.52
CA CYS A 264 -42.48 5.20 22.96
C CYS A 264 -43.45 5.65 21.86
N ILE A 265 -42.95 6.24 20.77
CA ILE A 265 -43.76 6.64 19.62
C ILE A 265 -43.72 5.57 18.53
N VAL A 266 -42.51 5.06 18.20
CA VAL A 266 -42.33 4.19 17.02
C VAL A 266 -42.51 2.70 17.32
N ASP A 267 -42.36 2.29 18.59
CA ASP A 267 -42.32 0.88 18.96
C ASP A 267 -42.90 0.63 20.36
N LEU A 268 -44.06 1.23 20.65
CA LEU A 268 -44.66 1.19 21.98
C LEU A 268 -44.90 -0.24 22.50
N ILE A 269 -45.23 -1.20 21.63
CA ILE A 269 -45.57 -2.58 22.01
C ILE A 269 -44.42 -3.37 22.65
N HIS A 270 -43.17 -2.99 22.38
CA HIS A 270 -41.97 -3.63 22.96
C HIS A 270 -41.38 -2.84 24.13
N GLN A 271 -42.06 -1.79 24.60
CA GLN A 271 -41.58 -0.96 25.71
C GLN A 271 -42.30 -1.28 27.02
N SER A 272 -41.53 -1.32 28.12
CA SER A 272 -42.07 -1.47 29.46
C SER A 272 -42.82 -0.21 29.91
N THR A 273 -43.66 -0.36 30.93
CA THR A 273 -44.38 0.77 31.56
C THR A 273 -43.45 1.75 32.27
N ALA A 274 -42.28 1.29 32.72
CA ALA A 274 -41.24 2.12 33.31
C ALA A 274 -40.58 3.06 32.28
N ASN A 275 -40.41 2.60 31.03
CA ASN A 275 -39.82 3.40 29.96
C ASN A 275 -40.86 4.27 29.25
N CYS A 276 -42.04 3.70 28.98
CA CYS A 276 -43.13 4.35 28.27
C CYS A 276 -44.43 4.22 29.06
N PRO A 277 -44.92 5.31 29.67
CA PRO A 277 -46.19 5.31 30.39
C PRO A 277 -47.33 4.78 29.52
N CYS A 278 -48.35 4.18 30.14
CA CYS A 278 -49.51 3.69 29.43
C CYS A 278 -50.35 4.82 28.85
N LEU A 279 -50.83 4.64 27.62
CA LEU A 279 -51.76 5.55 27.00
C LEU A 279 -53.12 5.47 27.70
N SER A 280 -53.78 6.61 27.86
CA SER A 280 -55.08 6.70 28.53
C SER A 280 -56.22 6.03 27.74
N THR A 281 -56.04 5.84 26.43
CA THR A 281 -56.99 5.18 25.54
C THR A 281 -56.27 4.29 24.54
N ASN A 282 -56.80 3.09 24.31
CA ASN A 282 -56.34 2.13 23.30
C ASN A 282 -54.82 1.86 23.31
N ASP A 283 -54.20 1.68 24.48
CA ASP A 283 -52.78 1.31 24.54
C ASP A 283 -52.57 -0.07 23.88
N PRO A 284 -51.70 -0.16 22.85
CA PRO A 284 -51.54 -1.39 22.07
C PRO A 284 -50.87 -2.54 22.84
N ARG A 285 -50.29 -2.29 24.02
CA ARG A 285 -49.76 -3.34 24.91
C ARG A 285 -50.86 -4.08 25.68
N GLY A 286 -52.08 -3.53 25.70
CA GLY A 286 -53.23 -4.13 26.35
C GLY A 286 -53.20 -4.04 27.89
N GLU A 287 -54.28 -4.54 28.50
CA GLU A 287 -54.52 -4.40 29.94
C GLU A 287 -53.55 -5.22 30.80
N SER A 288 -53.04 -6.35 30.30
CA SER A 288 -52.11 -7.22 31.04
C SER A 288 -50.77 -6.56 31.38
N VAL A 289 -50.37 -5.54 30.61
CA VAL A 289 -49.15 -4.75 30.85
C VAL A 289 -49.46 -3.44 31.57
N CYS A 290 -50.62 -2.82 31.27
CA CYS A 290 -50.94 -1.46 31.73
C CYS A 290 -51.82 -1.36 32.98
N LYS A 291 -52.49 -2.43 33.42
CA LYS A 291 -53.39 -2.44 34.60
C LYS A 291 -52.90 -3.33 35.76
N GLN A 292 -51.60 -3.52 35.92
CA GLN A 292 -51.06 -4.26 37.07
C GLN A 292 -51.20 -3.55 38.45
N THR A 293 -51.97 -2.46 38.54
CA THR A 293 -52.27 -1.78 39.81
C THR A 293 -53.76 -1.52 39.95
N GLU A 294 -54.51 -2.59 40.24
CA GLU A 294 -55.62 -2.55 41.22
C GLU A 294 -55.54 -3.83 42.05
N ILE A 295 -54.57 -3.89 42.95
CA ILE A 295 -54.74 -4.72 44.15
C ILE A 295 -55.66 -3.88 45.05
N ASP A 296 -56.91 -4.34 45.16
CA ASP A 296 -57.90 -3.87 46.12
C ASP A 296 -57.28 -3.86 47.54
N PRO A 297 -57.30 -2.74 48.28
CA PRO A 297 -56.82 -2.68 49.67
C PRO A 297 -57.62 -3.54 50.65
N SER A 298 -58.64 -4.26 50.19
CA SER A 298 -59.62 -4.97 51.03
C SER A 298 -59.40 -6.49 51.11
N ASP A 299 -58.42 -7.06 50.43
CA ASP A 299 -58.18 -8.52 50.48
C ASP A 299 -57.10 -8.88 51.51
N PRO A 300 -57.43 -9.64 52.58
CA PRO A 300 -56.45 -10.02 53.58
C PRO A 300 -55.49 -11.07 53.01
N ASP A 301 -54.21 -10.79 53.19
CA ASP A 301 -53.06 -11.69 53.08
C ASP A 301 -53.38 -13.18 53.31
N PRO A 302 -53.00 -14.08 52.39
CA PRO A 302 -52.53 -15.39 52.74
C PRO A 302 -51.00 -15.42 52.62
N THR A 303 -50.36 -15.29 53.77
CA THR A 303 -48.95 -15.60 53.99
C THR A 303 -48.72 -17.07 53.63
N ASP A 304 -47.92 -17.38 52.61
CA ASP A 304 -46.57 -17.97 52.73
C ASP A 304 -46.00 -18.48 51.37
N PRO A 305 -44.66 -18.65 51.26
CA PRO A 305 -43.89 -18.47 50.03
C PRO A 305 -43.56 -19.78 49.30
N ILE A 306 -43.27 -19.68 48.00
CA ILE A 306 -42.55 -20.71 47.25
C ILE A 306 -41.24 -20.09 46.74
N ILE A 307 -40.13 -20.46 47.38
CA ILE A 307 -38.77 -20.33 46.85
C ILE A 307 -38.51 -21.51 45.88
N PRO A 308 -37.85 -21.26 44.75
CA PRO A 308 -36.58 -21.94 44.45
C PRO A 308 -35.55 -20.94 43.90
N ASP A 309 -34.24 -21.03 44.04
CA ASP A 309 -33.26 -21.77 44.84
C ASP A 309 -31.96 -20.96 44.57
N PRO A 310 -31.22 -20.46 45.58
CA PRO A 310 -29.87 -19.94 45.39
C PRO A 310 -28.86 -21.07 45.62
N SER A 311 -28.35 -21.64 44.54
CA SER A 311 -27.08 -22.38 44.58
C SER A 311 -25.90 -21.41 44.69
N GLU A 312 -25.62 -20.94 45.90
CA GLU A 312 -24.26 -20.63 46.35
C GLU A 312 -23.97 -21.45 47.61
N LYS A 313 -23.05 -22.41 47.50
CA LYS A 313 -22.20 -22.87 48.60
C LYS A 313 -21.22 -21.72 48.89
N ASP A 314 -20.91 -21.33 50.12
CA ASP A 314 -20.63 -22.09 51.34
C ASP A 314 -21.14 -21.37 52.61
N PRO A 315 -21.03 -22.00 53.80
CA PRO A 315 -20.05 -21.44 54.74
C PRO A 315 -19.22 -22.46 55.55
N GLU A 316 -18.11 -21.93 56.07
CA GLU A 316 -17.01 -22.43 56.93
C GLU A 316 -17.47 -23.35 58.10
N THR A 317 -16.69 -24.25 58.73
CA THR A 317 -15.38 -24.08 59.40
C THR A 317 -14.92 -25.44 60.00
N GLU A 318 -13.62 -25.78 60.03
CA GLU A 318 -12.87 -26.31 61.21
C GLU A 318 -11.40 -26.70 60.89
N GLN A 319 -10.48 -25.88 61.42
CA GLN A 319 -9.18 -26.10 62.09
C GLN A 319 -8.01 -27.02 61.61
N GLU A 320 -6.82 -26.50 61.96
CA GLU A 320 -5.43 -27.04 62.01
C GLU A 320 -4.63 -26.95 60.68
N GLN A 321 -3.37 -26.51 60.59
CA GLN A 321 -2.30 -26.22 61.56
C GLN A 321 -1.18 -25.40 60.87
N GLU A 322 -0.58 -24.48 61.64
CA GLU A 322 0.82 -23.99 61.68
C GLU A 322 1.79 -23.82 60.47
N GLN A 323 2.56 -22.72 60.62
CA GLN A 323 3.91 -22.37 60.09
C GLN A 323 4.03 -21.94 58.61
N GLY A 324 4.64 -20.81 58.25
CA GLY A 324 5.29 -19.72 58.98
C GLY A 324 6.17 -18.91 58.01
N SER A 325 6.15 -17.56 58.15
CA SER A 325 7.17 -16.56 57.73
C SER A 325 7.62 -16.52 56.24
N GLY A 326 7.68 -15.42 55.50
CA GLY A 326 7.61 -14.00 55.78
C GLY A 326 8.36 -13.24 54.66
N SER A 327 7.81 -12.08 54.26
CA SER A 327 8.44 -10.92 53.60
C SER A 327 8.62 -10.82 52.07
N LYS A 328 7.92 -9.79 51.55
CA LYS A 328 8.35 -8.67 50.68
C LYS A 328 8.42 -8.82 49.14
N GLN A 329 7.60 -7.95 48.52
CA GLN A 329 7.88 -7.03 47.39
C GLN A 329 8.29 -7.65 46.05
N ASP A 330 7.50 -7.44 44.99
CA ASP A 330 7.80 -6.46 43.93
C ASP A 330 6.72 -6.46 42.82
N GLU A 331 6.61 -5.30 42.17
CA GLU A 331 5.80 -4.98 40.99
C GLU A 331 6.23 -5.83 39.78
N ASP A 332 5.29 -6.22 38.91
CA ASP A 332 5.46 -6.13 37.45
C ASP A 332 4.16 -6.48 36.71
N ASP A 333 3.80 -5.58 35.80
CA ASP A 333 2.64 -5.59 34.90
C ASP A 333 3.06 -6.24 33.57
N GLU A 334 2.42 -7.34 33.15
CA GLU A 334 2.61 -7.88 31.80
C GLU A 334 1.27 -8.13 31.08
N SER A 335 1.08 -7.29 30.06
CA SER A 335 -0.02 -7.26 29.12
C SER A 335 -0.14 -8.54 28.27
N LYS A 336 -1.36 -9.07 28.18
CA LYS A 336 -1.76 -10.10 27.21
C LYS A 336 -1.84 -9.51 25.79
N LYS A 337 -1.10 -10.10 24.83
CA LYS A 337 -1.28 -9.85 23.39
C LYS A 337 -2.06 -11.01 22.77
N LYS A 338 -3.33 -10.77 22.39
CA LYS A 338 -4.08 -11.64 21.46
C LYS A 338 -3.78 -11.20 20.03
N GLU A 339 -3.03 -12.01 19.31
CA GLU A 339 -2.83 -11.89 17.86
C GLU A 339 -4.03 -12.54 17.16
N SER A 340 -4.76 -11.80 16.31
CA SER A 340 -5.89 -12.31 15.55
C SER A 340 -5.92 -11.73 14.13
N SER A 341 -5.97 -12.65 13.16
CA SER A 341 -6.62 -12.51 11.86
C SER A 341 -6.03 -11.53 10.83
N SER A 342 -4.76 -11.71 10.44
CA SER A 342 -4.24 -11.14 9.17
C SER A 342 -3.80 -12.22 8.17
N SER A 343 -3.25 -13.36 8.62
CA SER A 343 -2.73 -14.40 7.71
C SER A 343 -3.77 -15.17 6.91
N ASN A 344 -5.03 -15.25 7.35
CA ASN A 344 -6.05 -16.05 6.66
C ASN A 344 -6.62 -15.39 5.38
N MET A 345 -6.59 -14.05 5.27
CA MET A 345 -7.07 -13.34 4.06
C MET A 345 -6.07 -13.40 2.91
N ILE A 346 -4.77 -13.43 3.20
CA ILE A 346 -3.73 -13.45 2.18
C ILE A 346 -3.73 -14.80 1.45
N TRP A 347 -3.91 -15.91 2.16
CA TRP A 347 -3.92 -17.25 1.57
C TRP A 347 -5.13 -17.50 0.66
N THR A 348 -6.29 -16.92 1.00
CA THR A 348 -7.51 -17.02 0.17
C THR A 348 -7.38 -16.27 -1.16
N ILE A 349 -6.66 -15.13 -1.18
CA ILE A 349 -6.43 -14.36 -2.42
C ILE A 349 -5.57 -15.15 -3.41
N PHE A 350 -4.49 -15.79 -2.94
CA PHE A 350 -3.63 -16.61 -3.81
C PHE A 350 -4.37 -17.82 -4.40
N LEU A 351 -5.27 -18.42 -3.64
CA LEU A 351 -6.08 -19.56 -4.08
C LEU A 351 -7.06 -19.16 -5.20
N VAL A 352 -7.72 -18.01 -5.07
CA VAL A 352 -8.66 -17.50 -6.09
C VAL A 352 -7.94 -17.10 -7.37
N ILE A 353 -6.79 -16.43 -7.27
CA ILE A 353 -5.99 -16.04 -8.45
C ILE A 353 -5.48 -17.29 -9.19
N GLY A 354 -5.05 -18.32 -8.45
CA GLY A 354 -4.60 -19.58 -9.04
C GLY A 354 -5.70 -20.29 -9.84
N ILE A 355 -6.92 -20.37 -9.31
CA ILE A 355 -8.05 -21.01 -9.99
C ILE A 355 -8.42 -20.26 -11.29
N LEU A 356 -8.42 -18.92 -11.25
CA LEU A 356 -8.73 -18.10 -12.44
C LEU A 356 -7.68 -18.27 -13.55
N ALA A 357 -6.40 -18.34 -13.20
CA ALA A 357 -5.33 -18.56 -14.17
C ALA A 357 -5.45 -19.93 -14.87
N VAL A 358 -5.78 -20.98 -14.11
CA VAL A 358 -5.98 -22.33 -14.66
C VAL A 358 -7.19 -22.36 -15.59
N ALA A 359 -8.31 -21.74 -15.21
CA ALA A 359 -9.50 -21.64 -16.06
C ALA A 359 -9.20 -20.91 -17.39
N ALA A 360 -8.44 -19.82 -17.34
CA ALA A 360 -8.04 -19.08 -18.55
C ALA A 360 -7.18 -19.93 -19.50
N ILE A 361 -6.22 -20.68 -18.96
CA ILE A 361 -5.35 -21.57 -19.76
C ILE A 361 -6.18 -22.67 -20.44
N ILE A 362 -7.12 -23.29 -19.71
CA ILE A 362 -8.01 -24.32 -20.28
C ILE A 362 -8.86 -23.73 -21.42
N LEU A 363 -9.37 -22.51 -21.24
CA LEU A 363 -10.20 -21.83 -22.22
C LEU A 363 -9.41 -21.46 -23.49
N ILE A 364 -8.17 -21.00 -23.32
CA ILE A 364 -7.24 -20.73 -24.44
C ILE A 364 -6.91 -22.02 -25.19
N LEU A 365 -6.60 -23.12 -24.49
CA LEU A 365 -6.33 -24.41 -25.13
C LEU A 365 -7.55 -24.94 -25.89
N PHE A 366 -8.75 -24.77 -25.34
CA PHE A 366 -9.99 -25.15 -26.02
C PHE A 366 -10.23 -24.34 -27.30
N LEU A 367 -10.00 -23.02 -27.27
CA LEU A 367 -10.10 -22.16 -28.45
C LEU A 367 -9.07 -22.51 -29.52
N VAL A 368 -7.82 -22.79 -29.12
CA VAL A 368 -6.76 -23.24 -30.05
C VAL A 368 -7.10 -24.59 -30.68
N SER A 369 -7.70 -25.51 -29.93
CA SER A 369 -8.15 -26.81 -30.45
C SER A 369 -9.36 -26.74 -31.40
N ARG A 370 -10.14 -25.65 -31.32
CA ARG A 370 -11.28 -25.37 -32.22
C ARG A 370 -10.88 -24.65 -33.50
N LEU A 371 -9.72 -23.99 -33.51
CA LEU A 371 -9.18 -23.26 -34.67
C LEU A 371 -8.23 -24.12 -35.53
N ARG A 372 -7.85 -25.30 -35.06
CA ARG A 372 -7.12 -26.33 -35.82
C ARG A 372 -8.09 -27.39 -36.29
#